data_AF-C6J3K6-F1
#
_entry.id   AF-C6J3K6-F1
#
_cell.length_a   1.000
_cell.length_b   1.000
_cell.length_c   1.000
_cell.angle_alpha   90.00
_cell.angle_beta   90.00
_cell.angle_gamma   90.00
#
_symmetry.space_group_name_H-M   'P 1'
#
loop_
_entity.id
_entity.type
_entity.pdbx_description
1 polymer ?
#
loop_
_entity_poly.entity_id
_entity_poly.type
_entity_poly.pdbx_seq_one_letter_code
_entity_poly.pdbx_strand_id
1 'polypeptide(L)'
;MIERELNLQHKEREIEMKPNFRYLDKPALAPVPGCDWADKMVLNPAIVKDPASDKIHMLFRATGPWPQKRREGCHDPYPIFLGYATSDDLGLTWDADFSRPALAPALGYEEHELYTTDIYGNRVRNYANGCVEDPRIFEVEGELR
;
A
#
# COMPACT_ATOMS: atom_id res chain seq x y z
N MET A 1 5.63 -8.01 55.25
CA MET A 1 6.46 -8.84 54.34
C MET A 1 5.78 -9.09 53.00
N ILE A 2 4.46 -9.28 52.97
CA ILE A 2 3.69 -9.61 51.75
C ILE A 2 3.66 -8.47 50.70
N GLU A 3 3.61 -7.21 51.10
CA GLU A 3 3.59 -6.06 50.15
C GLU A 3 4.92 -5.82 49.43
N ARG A 4 6.06 -6.24 50.00
CA ARG A 4 7.37 -6.09 49.34
C ARG A 4 7.56 -7.11 48.21
N GLU A 5 6.99 -8.30 48.33
CA GLU A 5 7.07 -9.35 47.31
C GLU A 5 6.13 -9.10 46.11
N LEU A 6 4.95 -8.54 46.35
CA LEU A 6 4.03 -8.10 45.28
C LEU A 6 4.61 -6.95 44.43
N ASN A 7 5.34 -6.02 45.06
CA ASN A 7 6.00 -4.92 44.35
C ASN A 7 7.24 -5.36 43.56
N LEU A 8 7.89 -6.47 43.92
CA LEU A 8 8.98 -7.06 43.14
C LEU A 8 8.41 -7.84 41.93
N GLN A 9 7.31 -8.57 42.09
CA GLN A 9 6.65 -9.26 40.97
C GLN A 9 6.03 -8.31 39.93
N HIS A 10 5.58 -7.12 40.33
CA HIS A 10 5.12 -6.09 39.39
C HIS A 10 6.26 -5.35 38.68
N LYS A 11 7.47 -5.29 39.27
CA LYS A 11 8.64 -4.67 38.63
C LYS A 11 9.33 -5.57 37.61
N GLU A 12 9.09 -6.87 37.66
CA GLU A 12 9.71 -7.85 36.74
C GLU A 12 8.86 -8.16 35.50
N ARG A 13 7.65 -7.59 35.36
CA ARG A 13 6.70 -7.95 34.28
C ARG A 13 6.55 -6.97 33.13
N GLU A 14 7.40 -5.97 33.02
CA GLU A 14 7.56 -5.23 31.76
C GLU A 14 9.05 -4.94 31.56
N ILE A 15 9.81 -5.98 31.17
CA ILE A 15 10.94 -5.73 30.29
C ILE A 15 10.30 -5.29 28.99
N GLU A 16 10.13 -3.98 28.82
CA GLU A 16 9.78 -3.36 27.56
C GLU A 16 10.81 -3.83 26.53
N MET A 17 10.46 -4.87 25.77
CA MET A 17 11.32 -5.34 24.70
C MET A 17 11.40 -4.21 23.69
N LYS A 18 12.54 -3.51 23.70
CA LYS A 18 12.80 -2.49 22.70
C LYS A 18 12.73 -3.17 21.33
N PRO A 19 11.93 -2.62 20.39
CA PRO A 19 11.87 -3.17 19.05
C PRO A 19 13.27 -3.21 18.45
N ASN A 20 13.65 -4.38 17.93
CA ASN A 20 14.92 -4.54 17.23
C ASN A 20 14.71 -4.18 15.76
N PHE A 21 15.07 -2.95 15.42
CA PHE A 21 14.98 -2.47 14.04
C PHE A 21 16.15 -2.99 13.21
N ARG A 22 15.82 -3.64 12.09
CA ARG A 22 16.77 -3.96 11.02
C ARG A 22 16.52 -3.01 9.87
N TYR A 23 17.58 -2.34 9.42
CA TYR A 23 17.52 -1.41 8.30
C TYR A 23 18.23 -2.03 7.10
N LEU A 24 17.64 -1.86 5.93
CA LEU A 24 18.32 -2.10 4.67
C LEU A 24 19.17 -0.87 4.33
N ASP A 25 20.28 -1.09 3.63
CA ASP A 25 21.13 -0.03 3.08
C ASP A 25 20.56 0.57 1.77
N LYS A 26 19.44 0.03 1.31
CA LYS A 26 18.72 0.40 0.09
C LYS A 26 17.20 0.35 0.29
N PRO A 27 16.42 1.03 -0.55
CA PRO A 27 14.96 0.89 -0.54
C PRO A 27 14.53 -0.57 -0.77
N ALA A 28 13.47 -1.01 -0.10
CA ALA A 28 12.87 -2.33 -0.33
C ALA A 28 12.31 -2.46 -1.75
N LEU A 29 11.68 -1.40 -2.25
CA LEU A 29 11.25 -1.23 -3.64
C LEU A 29 11.66 0.18 -4.12
N ALA A 30 11.90 0.32 -5.42
CA ALA A 30 12.27 1.58 -6.06
C ALA A 30 11.44 1.77 -7.35
N PRO A 31 11.34 3.01 -7.88
CA PRO A 31 10.75 3.23 -9.19
C PRO A 31 11.43 2.39 -10.27
N VAL A 32 10.67 1.96 -11.27
CA VAL A 32 11.15 1.05 -12.34
C VAL A 32 11.18 1.80 -13.68
N PRO A 33 12.38 2.19 -14.16
CA PRO A 33 12.53 2.85 -15.46
C PRO A 33 11.82 2.10 -16.58
N GLY A 34 10.93 2.80 -17.30
CA GLY A 34 10.17 2.23 -18.42
C GLY A 34 8.90 1.45 -18.02
N CYS A 35 8.56 1.41 -16.73
CA CYS A 35 7.24 0.97 -16.28
C CYS A 35 6.32 2.18 -16.13
N ASP A 36 5.49 2.48 -17.13
CA ASP A 36 4.68 3.72 -17.20
C ASP A 36 3.90 4.04 -15.90
N TRP A 37 3.47 3.03 -15.13
CA TRP A 37 2.70 3.22 -13.90
C TRP A 37 3.55 3.30 -12.62
N ALA A 38 4.86 3.05 -12.68
CA ALA A 38 5.78 3.02 -11.53
C ALA A 38 7.16 3.66 -11.80
N ASP A 39 7.33 4.35 -12.92
CA ASP A 39 8.61 4.93 -13.37
C ASP A 39 9.10 6.08 -12.49
N LYS A 40 8.16 6.84 -11.89
CA LYS A 40 8.50 8.06 -11.17
C LYS A 40 8.66 7.84 -9.67
N MET A 41 7.80 7.01 -9.09
CA MET A 41 7.63 6.98 -7.65
C MET A 41 7.00 5.66 -7.17
N VAL A 42 7.56 5.08 -6.10
CA VAL A 42 7.06 3.89 -5.38
C VAL A 42 7.24 4.13 -3.87
N LEU A 43 6.15 4.14 -3.09
CA LEU A 43 6.18 4.43 -1.64
C LEU A 43 4.88 4.03 -0.91
N ASN A 44 4.74 4.51 0.34
CA ASN A 44 3.54 4.46 1.19
C ASN A 44 2.82 3.11 1.16
N PRO A 45 3.50 2.00 1.54
CA PRO A 45 2.90 0.70 1.48
C PRO A 45 1.91 0.44 2.63
N ALA A 46 0.91 -0.39 2.36
CA ALA A 46 0.24 -1.22 3.35
C ALA A 46 0.91 -2.59 3.36
N ILE A 47 1.18 -3.12 4.55
CA ILE A 47 1.82 -4.43 4.71
C ILE A 47 0.97 -5.27 5.66
N VAL A 48 0.73 -6.53 5.32
CA VAL A 48 -0.01 -7.47 6.15
C VAL A 48 0.63 -8.85 6.08
N LYS A 49 0.67 -9.57 7.22
CA LYS A 49 1.12 -10.95 7.27
C LYS A 49 -0.05 -11.87 6.92
N ASP A 50 0.19 -12.90 6.10
CA ASP A 50 -0.77 -13.98 5.88
C ASP A 50 -1.06 -14.70 7.22
N PRO A 51 -2.33 -14.86 7.64
CA PRO A 51 -2.65 -15.59 8.86
C PRO A 51 -2.31 -17.09 8.80
N ALA A 52 -2.21 -17.67 7.59
CA ALA A 52 -1.95 -19.10 7.38
C ALA A 52 -0.48 -19.44 7.10
N SER A 53 0.38 -18.45 6.87
CA SER A 53 1.78 -18.67 6.51
C SER A 53 2.71 -17.58 7.05
N ASP A 54 4.02 -17.71 6.84
CA ASP A 54 4.98 -16.64 7.13
C ASP A 54 5.12 -15.62 5.99
N LYS A 55 4.31 -15.75 4.93
CA LYS A 55 4.30 -14.81 3.82
C LYS A 55 3.80 -13.45 4.28
N ILE A 56 4.44 -12.40 3.78
CA ILE A 56 4.02 -11.03 3.99
C ILE A 56 3.63 -10.44 2.64
N HIS A 57 2.49 -9.76 2.62
CA HIS A 57 1.91 -9.11 1.46
C HIS A 57 2.08 -7.59 1.58
N MET A 58 2.34 -6.93 0.46
CA MET A 58 2.43 -5.48 0.36
C MET A 58 1.56 -4.97 -0.77
N LEU A 59 0.72 -3.98 -0.48
CA LEU A 59 0.22 -3.05 -1.50
C LEU A 59 1.04 -1.77 -1.41
N PHE A 60 1.56 -1.27 -2.52
CA PHE A 60 2.37 -0.05 -2.55
C PHE A 60 1.81 0.98 -3.51
N ARG A 61 1.92 2.26 -3.14
CA ARG A 61 1.58 3.38 -4.01
C ARG A 61 2.63 3.51 -5.11
N ALA A 62 2.21 3.65 -6.36
CA ALA A 62 3.10 3.89 -7.48
C ALA A 62 2.54 4.94 -8.46
N THR A 63 3.43 5.64 -9.16
CA THR A 63 3.05 6.48 -10.30
C THR A 63 4.21 6.64 -11.29
N GLY A 64 3.84 6.93 -12.53
CA GLY A 64 4.73 7.35 -13.61
C GLY A 64 3.96 8.22 -14.62
N PRO A 65 4.65 8.81 -15.60
CA PRO A 65 4.00 9.57 -16.65
C PRO A 65 3.06 8.67 -17.46
N TRP A 66 1.83 9.12 -17.70
CA TRP A 66 0.80 8.34 -18.39
C TRP A 66 0.41 8.98 -19.74
N PRO A 67 1.29 8.94 -20.75
CA PRO A 67 1.13 9.69 -22.01
C PRO A 67 -0.13 9.33 -22.78
N GLN A 68 -0.64 8.13 -22.58
CA GLN A 68 -1.84 7.59 -23.20
C GLN A 68 -3.11 8.41 -22.87
N LYS A 69 -3.08 9.18 -21.77
CA LYS A 69 -4.16 10.08 -21.35
C LYS A 69 -3.76 11.55 -21.41
N ARG A 70 -2.64 11.91 -22.06
CA ARG A 70 -2.25 13.32 -22.23
C ARG A 70 -3.29 14.07 -23.06
N ARG A 71 -3.71 15.24 -22.57
CA ARG A 71 -4.54 16.21 -23.33
C ARG A 71 -3.67 17.16 -24.15
N GLU A 72 -4.21 17.66 -25.26
CA GLU A 72 -3.51 18.64 -26.10
C GLU A 72 -3.08 19.86 -25.28
N GLY A 73 -1.82 20.30 -25.46
CA GLY A 73 -1.24 21.41 -24.72
C GLY A 73 -0.93 21.13 -23.25
N CYS A 74 -1.13 19.91 -22.74
CA CYS A 74 -0.89 19.54 -21.34
C CYS A 74 0.32 18.61 -21.18
N HIS A 75 0.88 18.56 -19.97
CA HIS A 75 1.85 17.53 -19.59
C HIS A 75 1.18 16.17 -19.42
N ASP A 76 1.98 15.10 -19.44
CA ASP A 76 1.49 13.76 -19.11
C ASP A 76 0.89 13.75 -17.70
N PRO A 77 -0.30 13.16 -17.50
CA PRO A 77 -0.87 12.98 -16.18
C PRO A 77 -0.07 11.93 -15.39
N TYR A 78 -0.15 12.00 -14.06
CA TYR A 78 0.50 11.08 -13.11
C TYR A 78 -0.56 10.41 -12.23
N PRO A 79 -1.36 9.48 -12.78
CA PRO A 79 -2.33 8.73 -11.98
C PRO A 79 -1.62 7.91 -10.90
N ILE A 80 -2.27 7.76 -9.75
CA ILE A 80 -1.73 6.95 -8.64
C ILE A 80 -2.34 5.55 -8.67
N PHE A 81 -1.47 4.55 -8.81
CA PHE A 81 -1.80 3.13 -8.82
C PHE A 81 -1.41 2.46 -7.51
N LEU A 82 -1.99 1.29 -7.24
CA LEU A 82 -1.48 0.36 -6.25
C LEU A 82 -0.82 -0.83 -6.95
N GLY A 83 0.46 -1.06 -6.66
CA GLY A 83 1.18 -2.29 -7.02
C GLY A 83 1.13 -3.31 -5.90
N TYR A 84 1.58 -4.54 -6.19
CA TYR A 84 1.58 -5.65 -5.23
C TYR A 84 2.95 -6.33 -5.18
N ALA A 85 3.37 -6.67 -3.97
CA ALA A 85 4.58 -7.43 -3.73
C ALA A 85 4.40 -8.44 -2.59
N THR A 86 5.22 -9.48 -2.57
CA THR A 86 5.27 -10.45 -1.48
C THR A 86 6.69 -10.66 -0.98
N SER A 87 6.81 -11.07 0.27
CA SER A 87 8.06 -11.53 0.87
C SER A 87 7.85 -12.87 1.55
N ASP A 88 8.79 -13.79 1.31
CA ASP A 88 8.84 -15.12 1.95
C ASP A 88 9.95 -15.20 3.03
N ASP A 89 10.67 -14.10 3.29
CA ASP A 89 11.81 -14.03 4.20
C ASP A 89 11.68 -12.93 5.26
N LEU A 90 10.42 -12.68 5.67
CA LEU A 90 10.05 -11.70 6.70
C LEU A 90 10.46 -10.26 6.35
N GLY A 91 10.42 -9.91 5.07
CA GLY A 91 10.62 -8.56 4.57
C GLY A 91 12.07 -8.19 4.24
N LEU A 92 12.99 -9.17 4.20
CA LEU A 92 14.38 -8.93 3.78
C LEU A 92 14.48 -8.73 2.26
N THR A 93 13.71 -9.52 1.50
CA THR A 93 13.54 -9.39 0.05
C THR A 93 12.07 -9.34 -0.32
N TRP A 94 11.78 -8.70 -1.46
CA TRP A 94 10.44 -8.48 -1.97
C TRP A 94 10.39 -8.85 -3.45
N ASP A 95 9.41 -9.67 -3.81
CA ASP A 95 9.04 -9.98 -5.19
C ASP A 95 7.83 -9.14 -5.57
N ALA A 96 8.02 -8.18 -6.48
CA ALA A 96 7.00 -7.21 -6.86
C ALA A 96 6.54 -7.44 -8.31
N ASP A 97 5.22 -7.51 -8.51
CA ASP A 97 4.63 -7.63 -9.84
C ASP A 97 4.55 -6.25 -10.50
N PHE A 98 5.56 -5.94 -11.33
CA PHE A 98 5.55 -4.74 -12.17
C PHE A 98 4.90 -4.94 -13.54
N SER A 99 4.45 -6.16 -13.87
CA SER A 99 3.80 -6.45 -15.16
C SER A 99 2.43 -5.78 -15.27
N ARG A 100 1.77 -5.53 -14.13
CA ARG A 100 0.51 -4.81 -14.02
C ARG A 100 0.32 -4.23 -12.61
N PRO A 101 -0.40 -3.12 -12.45
CA PRO A 101 -0.84 -2.69 -11.13
C PRO A 101 -1.86 -3.68 -10.56
N ALA A 102 -1.88 -3.83 -9.24
CA ALA A 102 -2.93 -4.57 -8.53
C ALA A 102 -4.26 -3.81 -8.53
N LEU A 103 -4.21 -2.49 -8.46
CA LEU A 103 -5.37 -1.61 -8.60
C LEU A 103 -4.99 -0.35 -9.38
N ALA A 104 -5.75 -0.05 -10.43
CA ALA A 104 -5.57 1.15 -11.24
C ALA A 104 -6.71 2.14 -11.01
N PRO A 105 -6.43 3.46 -10.95
CA PRO A 105 -7.48 4.45 -10.91
C PRO A 105 -8.19 4.50 -12.27
N ALA A 106 -9.41 5.02 -12.28
CA ALA A 106 -9.96 5.54 -13.52
C ALA A 106 -9.12 6.75 -13.98
N LEU A 107 -9.15 7.10 -15.26
CA LEU A 107 -8.57 8.36 -15.73
C LEU A 107 -9.39 8.88 -16.91
N GLY A 108 -10.60 9.31 -16.60
CA GLY A 108 -11.55 9.91 -17.51
C GLY A 108 -11.53 11.43 -17.49
N TYR A 109 -11.95 12.01 -18.60
CA TYR A 109 -12.11 13.45 -18.79
C TYR A 109 -13.53 13.83 -19.19
N GLU A 110 -14.25 12.93 -19.86
CA GLU A 110 -15.62 13.16 -20.27
C GLU A 110 -16.59 13.05 -19.10
N GLU A 111 -17.72 13.76 -19.17
CA GLU A 111 -18.66 13.84 -18.05
C GLU A 111 -19.16 12.45 -17.62
N HIS A 112 -19.34 11.51 -18.53
CA HIS A 112 -19.78 10.16 -18.20
C HIS A 112 -18.69 9.33 -17.50
N GLU A 113 -17.40 9.64 -17.71
CA GLU A 113 -16.27 8.96 -17.08
C GLU A 113 -15.97 9.51 -15.66
N LEU A 114 -16.40 10.73 -15.37
CA LEU A 114 -16.20 11.39 -14.06
C LEU A 114 -17.18 10.89 -12.97
N TYR A 115 -18.09 9.99 -13.32
CA TYR A 115 -19.13 9.47 -12.42
C TYR A 115 -19.16 7.95 -12.44
N THR A 116 -19.63 7.36 -11.35
CA THR A 116 -19.85 5.92 -11.18
C THR A 116 -21.19 5.68 -10.49
N THR A 117 -21.56 4.41 -10.34
CA THR A 117 -22.76 3.99 -9.63
C THR A 117 -22.38 3.50 -8.24
N ASP A 118 -23.00 4.03 -7.19
CA ASP A 118 -22.81 3.55 -5.82
C ASP A 118 -23.56 2.23 -5.56
N ILE A 119 -23.39 1.67 -4.35
CA ILE A 119 -24.06 0.42 -3.94
C ILE A 119 -25.59 0.51 -3.88
N TYR A 120 -26.17 1.72 -3.95
CA TYR A 120 -27.60 1.97 -3.94
C TYR A 120 -28.15 2.33 -5.34
N GLY A 121 -27.30 2.31 -6.38
CA GLY A 121 -27.70 2.63 -7.75
C GLY A 121 -27.65 4.12 -8.10
N ASN A 122 -27.18 5.01 -7.23
CA ASN A 122 -27.12 6.44 -7.49
C ASN A 122 -25.90 6.79 -8.36
N ARG A 123 -26.06 7.80 -9.24
CA ARG A 123 -24.93 8.41 -9.95
C ARG A 123 -24.15 9.31 -8.99
N VAL A 124 -22.91 8.93 -8.71
CA VAL A 124 -22.00 9.67 -7.80
C VAL A 124 -20.70 9.99 -8.51
N ARG A 125 -19.91 10.93 -7.96
CA ARG A 125 -18.58 11.23 -8.48
C ARG A 125 -17.66 10.02 -8.31
N ASN A 126 -16.87 9.71 -9.33
CA ASN A 126 -15.85 8.69 -9.24
C ASN A 126 -14.61 9.25 -8.53
N TYR A 127 -14.55 9.11 -7.21
CA TYR A 127 -13.41 9.59 -6.41
C TYR A 127 -12.12 8.80 -6.67
N ALA A 128 -12.19 7.64 -7.33
CA ALA A 128 -11.02 6.90 -7.79
C ALA A 128 -10.51 7.40 -9.18
N ASN A 129 -11.08 8.47 -9.74
CA ASN A 129 -10.61 9.05 -10.99
C ASN A 129 -9.32 9.85 -10.79
N GLY A 130 -8.21 9.30 -11.27
CA GLY A 130 -6.86 9.85 -11.20
C GLY A 130 -6.06 9.37 -9.99
N CYS A 131 -6.69 8.80 -8.96
CA CYS A 131 -5.99 8.44 -7.74
C CYS A 131 -6.62 7.26 -7.00
N VAL A 132 -5.83 6.24 -6.70
CA VAL A 132 -6.06 5.30 -5.60
C VAL A 132 -4.76 5.25 -4.80
N GLU A 133 -4.73 5.86 -3.61
CA GLU A 133 -3.49 6.13 -2.89
C GLU A 133 -3.49 5.65 -1.45
N ASP A 134 -2.27 5.56 -0.91
CA ASP A 134 -1.95 5.31 0.48
C ASP A 134 -2.83 4.21 1.10
N PRO A 135 -2.69 2.95 0.65
CA PRO A 135 -3.49 1.86 1.17
C PRO A 135 -3.22 1.68 2.67
N ARG A 136 -4.23 1.19 3.38
CA ARG A 136 -4.10 0.60 4.72
C ARG A 136 -4.91 -0.69 4.68
N ILE A 137 -4.37 -1.72 5.30
CA ILE A 137 -5.02 -3.04 5.40
C ILE A 137 -5.11 -3.37 6.87
N PHE A 138 -6.28 -3.78 7.31
CA PHE A 138 -6.50 -4.23 8.68
C PHE A 138 -7.50 -5.39 8.68
N GLU A 139 -7.32 -6.28 9.65
CA GLU A 139 -8.23 -7.39 9.87
C GLU A 139 -9.46 -6.89 10.65
N VAL A 140 -10.65 -7.21 10.13
CA VAL A 140 -11.93 -6.97 10.79
C VAL A 140 -12.68 -8.30 10.83
N GLU A 141 -12.92 -8.81 12.03
CA GLU A 141 -13.68 -10.05 12.26
C GLU A 141 -13.14 -11.28 11.49
N GLY A 142 -11.81 -11.38 11.32
CA GLY A 142 -11.18 -12.48 10.58
C GLY A 142 -11.09 -12.25 9.07
N GLU A 143 -11.57 -11.12 8.56
CA GLU A 143 -11.49 -10.76 7.14
C GLU A 143 -10.57 -9.54 6.92
N LEU A 144 -9.74 -9.60 5.89
CA LEU A 144 -8.94 -8.44 5.47
C LEU A 144 -9.83 -7.42 4.79
N ARG A 145 -9.74 -6.17 5.25
CA ARG A 145 -10.44 -4.99 4.71
C ARG A 145 -9.46 -3.94 4.22
#